data_AF-A0A537PBS7-F1
#
_entry.id   AF-A0A537PBS7-F1
#
_cell.length_a   1.000
_cell.length_b   1.000
_cell.length_c   1.000
_cell.angle_alpha   90.00
_cell.angle_beta   90.00
_cell.angle_gamma   90.00
#
_symmetry.space_group_name_H-M   'P 1'
#
loop_
_entity.id
_entity.type
_entity.pdbx_description
1 polymer ?
#
loop_
_entity_poly.entity_id
_entity_poly.type
_entity_poly.pdbx_seq_one_letter_code
_entity_poly.pdbx_strand_id
1 'polypeptide(L)'
;MRITLTRRKFIKWSAAGALAMPGLSRAADRPLLSHGVQSGDIEATTGVVWARSDRPARLHIEVATTESFKDARRLAPIETLSATDFAVKRLLSGLPPGQTIFYRMAFADLAQANVMSANIVGRFRTAPASRRAVRFVWSGDTAGQGWGFNPDDGGMKTYATMARHDPDFFIHSGDKNIVAEGVEKVAETLDEFRGRWKYNLHDENLRAFNAAVPTFCQWDDHDVMDNWSASKDLSRDERYKEKSIAVLAARANRAFHEMMPIRAIAEEPSRIYRKISHGPLLDVFFLDLRSYRGPNGPSLETRITPKSRILGEAQMRWLKQALSDSKATWKVIASDMPIGVIVWDDWKARKG
;
A
#
# COMPACT_ATOMS: atom_id res chain seq x y z
N MET A 1 40.39 49.92 -46.99
CA MET A 1 39.55 51.12 -46.73
C MET A 1 38.77 50.88 -45.44
N ARG A 2 39.23 51.45 -44.32
CA ARG A 2 38.58 51.34 -43.00
C ARG A 2 37.39 52.30 -42.97
N ILE A 3 36.18 51.77 -42.83
CA ILE A 3 34.97 52.58 -42.58
C ILE A 3 34.68 52.53 -41.08
N THR A 4 34.92 53.65 -40.43
CA THR A 4 34.63 53.91 -39.01
C THR A 4 33.17 54.30 -38.87
N LEU A 5 32.34 53.48 -38.24
CA LEU A 5 30.94 53.81 -37.93
C LEU A 5 30.83 54.28 -36.46
N THR A 6 30.56 55.57 -36.29
CA THR A 6 30.37 56.24 -34.99
C THR A 6 29.01 55.91 -34.35
N ARG A 7 28.99 55.83 -33.00
CA ARG A 7 27.91 55.41 -32.07
C ARG A 7 26.52 56.11 -32.17
N ARG A 8 26.20 56.89 -33.22
CA ARG A 8 24.97 57.72 -33.28
C ARG A 8 23.96 57.40 -34.38
N LYS A 9 24.05 56.27 -35.08
CA LYS A 9 23.05 55.85 -36.09
C LYS A 9 22.62 54.38 -35.97
N PHE A 10 22.28 53.93 -34.77
CA PHE A 10 21.64 52.62 -34.57
C PHE A 10 20.48 52.68 -33.57
N ILE A 11 19.66 53.73 -33.65
CA ILE A 11 18.33 53.75 -33.02
C ILE A 11 17.34 54.00 -34.15
N LYS A 12 16.90 52.89 -34.74
CA LYS A 12 15.70 52.67 -35.55
C LYS A 12 15.98 51.35 -36.25
N TRP A 13 15.58 50.25 -35.63
CA TRP A 13 15.22 48.95 -36.22
C TRP A 13 15.12 47.96 -35.05
N SER A 14 13.92 47.39 -34.87
CA SER A 14 13.64 46.16 -34.10
C SER A 14 13.56 46.25 -32.57
N ALA A 15 12.62 47.04 -32.04
CA ALA A 15 11.97 46.71 -30.77
C ALA A 15 10.94 45.59 -31.01
N ALA A 16 11.42 44.35 -31.17
CA ALA A 16 10.62 43.14 -31.01
C ALA A 16 11.30 42.25 -29.97
N GLY A 17 11.62 42.85 -28.81
CA GLY A 17 11.90 42.08 -27.62
C GLY A 17 10.58 41.53 -27.13
N ALA A 18 10.34 40.23 -27.34
CA ALA A 18 9.34 39.53 -26.57
C ALA A 18 9.67 39.77 -25.09
N LEU A 19 8.83 40.55 -24.40
CA LEU A 19 8.83 40.58 -22.95
C LEU A 19 8.49 39.15 -22.52
N ALA A 20 9.52 38.36 -22.23
CA ALA A 20 9.36 37.14 -21.47
C ALA A 20 8.90 37.59 -20.07
N MET A 21 7.59 37.74 -19.91
CA MET A 21 7.01 37.96 -18.59
C MET A 21 7.42 36.75 -17.75
N PRO A 22 8.03 36.94 -16.57
CA PRO A 22 8.33 35.83 -15.68
C PRO A 22 7.01 35.12 -15.40
N GLY A 23 6.87 33.90 -15.91
CA GLY A 23 5.70 33.08 -15.61
C GLY A 23 5.65 32.86 -14.11
N LEU A 24 4.56 33.27 -13.46
CA LEU A 24 4.31 32.93 -12.07
C LEU A 24 4.36 31.40 -11.95
N SER A 25 5.40 30.88 -11.31
CA SER A 25 5.52 29.45 -11.05
C SER A 25 4.48 29.06 -10.00
N ARG A 26 3.36 28.49 -10.46
CA ARG A 26 2.34 27.88 -9.60
C ARG A 26 2.75 26.49 -9.09
N ALA A 27 4.05 26.20 -9.04
CA ALA A 27 4.54 24.89 -8.61
C ALA A 27 4.16 24.60 -7.15
N ALA A 28 4.20 25.60 -6.28
CA ALA A 28 3.78 25.50 -4.88
C ALA A 28 2.26 25.28 -4.71
N ASP A 29 1.46 25.74 -5.69
CA ASP A 29 0.01 25.63 -5.63
C ASP A 29 -0.47 24.21 -5.98
N ARG A 30 0.37 23.39 -6.61
CA ARG A 30 0.02 22.03 -7.07
C ARG A 30 -0.15 21.07 -5.91
N PRO A 31 -1.24 20.28 -5.87
CA PRO A 31 -1.32 19.13 -4.97
C PRO A 31 -0.10 18.21 -5.15
N LEU A 32 0.36 17.62 -4.05
CA LEU A 32 1.54 16.76 -4.03
C LEU A 32 1.15 15.30 -3.91
N LEU A 33 1.66 14.49 -4.83
CA LEU A 33 1.63 13.04 -4.73
C LEU A 33 2.82 12.59 -3.84
N SER A 34 2.66 12.76 -2.53
CA SER A 34 3.74 12.70 -1.54
C SER A 34 4.26 11.28 -1.24
N HIS A 35 3.39 10.27 -1.37
CA HIS A 35 3.63 8.90 -0.88
C HIS A 35 3.73 7.86 -2.02
N GLY A 36 3.94 8.33 -3.26
CA GLY A 36 4.01 7.48 -4.44
C GLY A 36 2.67 6.83 -4.81
N VAL A 37 2.75 5.88 -5.75
CA VAL A 37 1.61 5.09 -6.20
C VAL A 37 1.81 3.63 -5.82
N GLN A 38 0.72 2.90 -5.62
CA GLN A 38 0.76 1.48 -5.30
C GLN A 38 -0.27 0.71 -6.14
N SER A 39 -0.04 -0.59 -6.30
CA SER A 39 -1.04 -1.51 -6.85
C SER A 39 -1.14 -2.79 -6.02
N GLY A 40 -2.27 -3.47 -6.08
CA GLY A 40 -2.56 -4.66 -5.27
C GLY A 40 -3.80 -5.39 -5.74
N ASP A 41 -4.05 -6.58 -5.19
CA ASP A 41 -5.18 -7.45 -5.54
C ASP A 41 -5.39 -7.58 -7.07
N ILE A 42 -4.28 -7.89 -7.77
CA ILE A 42 -4.23 -8.05 -9.22
C ILE A 42 -4.66 -9.47 -9.60
N GLU A 43 -5.65 -9.56 -10.47
CA GLU A 43 -6.14 -10.80 -11.06
C GLU A 43 -5.94 -10.78 -12.59
N ALA A 44 -6.62 -11.67 -13.32
CA ALA A 44 -6.48 -11.77 -14.77
C ALA A 44 -7.00 -10.53 -15.51
N THR A 45 -8.08 -9.92 -15.02
CA THR A 45 -8.76 -8.81 -15.72
C THR A 45 -9.01 -7.59 -14.85
N THR A 46 -8.56 -7.62 -13.60
CA THR A 46 -8.79 -6.58 -12.60
C THR A 46 -7.55 -6.32 -11.75
N GLY A 47 -7.54 -5.17 -11.08
CA GLY A 47 -6.47 -4.80 -10.15
C GLY A 47 -6.79 -3.52 -9.41
N VAL A 48 -6.31 -3.35 -8.17
CA VAL A 48 -6.49 -2.11 -7.42
C VAL A 48 -5.26 -1.23 -7.60
N VAL A 49 -5.48 0.06 -7.85
CA VAL A 49 -4.44 1.08 -7.81
C VAL A 49 -4.74 2.11 -6.73
N TRP A 50 -3.69 2.67 -6.13
CA TRP A 50 -3.76 3.55 -4.98
C TRP A 50 -2.84 4.76 -5.16
N ALA A 51 -3.28 5.92 -4.68
CA ALA A 51 -2.45 7.10 -4.47
C ALA A 51 -3.00 7.94 -3.32
N ARG A 52 -2.15 8.81 -2.76
CA ARG A 52 -2.52 9.78 -1.72
C ARG A 52 -2.04 11.18 -2.08
N SER A 53 -2.91 12.17 -1.87
CA SER A 53 -2.60 13.59 -1.99
C SER A 53 -2.19 14.19 -0.63
N ASP A 54 -1.53 15.34 -0.64
CA ASP A 54 -1.28 16.15 0.56
C ASP A 54 -2.52 16.90 1.06
N ARG A 55 -3.52 17.10 0.20
CA ARG A 55 -4.72 17.93 0.44
C ARG A 55 -5.94 17.43 -0.36
N PRO A 56 -7.15 17.98 -0.15
CA PRO A 56 -8.29 17.71 -1.03
C PRO A 56 -7.95 18.01 -2.49
N ALA A 57 -8.14 17.03 -3.36
CA ALA A 57 -7.75 17.13 -4.76
C ALA A 57 -8.59 16.19 -5.64
N ARG A 58 -8.48 16.34 -6.96
CA ARG A 58 -9.09 15.43 -7.93
C ARG A 58 -8.03 14.55 -8.56
N LEU A 59 -8.14 13.24 -8.36
CA LEU A 59 -7.26 12.25 -8.96
C LEU A 59 -7.68 11.96 -10.40
N HIS A 60 -6.74 12.16 -11.33
CA HIS A 60 -6.83 11.71 -12.71
C HIS A 60 -6.01 10.43 -12.89
N ILE A 61 -6.59 9.45 -13.56
CA ILE A 61 -5.96 8.14 -13.81
C ILE A 61 -6.05 7.79 -15.29
N GLU A 62 -4.94 7.40 -15.87
CA GLU A 62 -4.86 6.80 -17.20
C GLU A 62 -4.20 5.44 -17.12
N VAL A 63 -4.73 4.48 -17.88
CA VAL A 63 -4.26 3.08 -17.90
C VAL A 63 -3.97 2.68 -19.33
N ALA A 64 -2.83 2.05 -19.59
CA ALA A 64 -2.35 1.68 -20.92
C ALA A 64 -1.71 0.29 -20.91
N THR A 65 -1.62 -0.37 -22.07
CA THR A 65 -0.84 -1.61 -22.25
C THR A 65 0.57 -1.33 -22.76
N THR A 66 0.85 -0.07 -23.14
CA THR A 66 2.17 0.39 -23.58
C THR A 66 2.74 1.45 -22.65
N GLU A 67 4.05 1.39 -22.41
CA GLU A 67 4.76 2.37 -21.56
C GLU A 67 4.67 3.80 -22.12
N SER A 68 4.54 3.93 -23.44
CA SER A 68 4.32 5.21 -24.12
C SER A 68 2.95 5.85 -23.85
N PHE A 69 2.00 5.11 -23.25
CA PHE A 69 0.61 5.53 -23.08
C PHE A 69 -0.12 5.84 -24.41
N LYS A 70 0.33 5.32 -25.56
CA LYS A 70 -0.32 5.58 -26.86
C LYS A 70 -1.77 5.08 -26.93
N ASP A 71 -2.06 4.03 -26.16
CA ASP A 71 -3.34 3.33 -26.06
C ASP A 71 -4.04 3.63 -24.73
N ALA A 72 -3.69 4.75 -24.08
CA ALA A 72 -4.20 5.10 -22.77
C ALA A 72 -5.73 5.26 -22.77
N ARG A 73 -6.38 4.53 -21.86
CA ARG A 73 -7.75 4.76 -21.45
C ARG A 73 -7.76 5.68 -20.23
N ARG A 74 -8.36 6.86 -20.37
CA ARG A 74 -8.64 7.76 -19.25
C ARG A 74 -9.86 7.28 -18.46
N LEU A 75 -9.73 7.25 -17.14
CA LEU A 75 -10.83 6.90 -16.24
C LEU A 75 -11.54 8.16 -15.76
N ALA A 76 -12.79 7.98 -15.29
CA ALA A 76 -13.49 9.04 -14.58
C ALA A 76 -12.66 9.49 -13.36
N PRO A 77 -12.46 10.80 -13.16
CA PRO A 77 -11.68 11.30 -12.05
C PRO A 77 -12.39 11.04 -10.72
N ILE A 78 -11.62 10.97 -9.64
CA ILE A 78 -12.13 10.68 -8.29
C ILE A 78 -11.62 11.76 -7.35
N GLU A 79 -12.49 12.33 -6.54
CA GLU A 79 -12.09 13.30 -5.54
C GLU A 79 -11.51 12.60 -4.31
N THR A 80 -10.51 13.22 -3.74
CA THR A 80 -9.88 12.78 -2.51
C THR A 80 -10.12 13.81 -1.42
N LEU A 81 -10.54 13.34 -0.24
CA LEU A 81 -11.04 14.18 0.85
C LEU A 81 -10.39 13.77 2.18
N SER A 82 -10.51 14.63 3.20
CA SER A 82 -9.91 14.40 4.52
C SER A 82 -10.44 13.17 5.23
N ALA A 83 -11.66 12.72 4.87
CA ALA A 83 -12.27 11.52 5.42
C ALA A 83 -11.39 10.28 5.24
N THR A 84 -10.62 10.15 4.16
CA THR A 84 -9.72 9.00 3.90
C THR A 84 -8.24 9.38 3.99
N ASP A 85 -7.92 10.46 4.70
CA ASP A 85 -6.58 11.06 4.70
C ASP A 85 -6.05 11.32 3.29
N PHE A 86 -6.96 11.74 2.40
CA PHE A 86 -6.69 11.99 0.99
C PHE A 86 -6.13 10.78 0.21
N ALA A 87 -6.27 9.56 0.75
CA ALA A 87 -5.97 8.33 0.04
C ALA A 87 -7.15 7.91 -0.85
N VAL A 88 -6.85 7.45 -2.06
CA VAL A 88 -7.83 6.95 -3.04
C VAL A 88 -7.42 5.58 -3.51
N LYS A 89 -8.40 4.68 -3.57
CA LYS A 89 -8.30 3.37 -4.22
C LYS A 89 -9.22 3.32 -5.42
N ARG A 90 -8.76 2.76 -6.54
CA ARG A 90 -9.59 2.49 -7.71
C ARG A 90 -9.40 1.06 -8.19
N LEU A 91 -10.51 0.33 -8.26
CA LEU A 91 -10.56 -0.94 -8.99
C LEU A 91 -10.51 -0.66 -10.50
N LEU A 92 -9.48 -1.21 -11.14
CA LEU A 92 -9.35 -1.32 -12.58
C LEU A 92 -10.05 -2.59 -13.04
N SER A 93 -10.75 -2.51 -14.17
CA SER A 93 -11.47 -3.63 -14.78
C SER A 93 -11.31 -3.63 -16.29
N GLY A 94 -11.57 -4.79 -16.91
CA GLY A 94 -11.43 -4.99 -18.35
C GLY A 94 -9.97 -5.01 -18.81
N LEU A 95 -9.04 -5.42 -17.93
CA LEU A 95 -7.63 -5.54 -18.27
C LEU A 95 -7.39 -6.83 -19.07
N PRO A 96 -6.49 -6.82 -20.07
CA PRO A 96 -6.07 -8.05 -20.75
C PRO A 96 -5.26 -8.96 -19.80
N PRO A 97 -5.52 -10.27 -19.75
CA PRO A 97 -4.74 -11.23 -18.96
C PRO A 97 -3.28 -11.37 -19.41
N GLY A 98 -2.37 -11.57 -18.45
CA GLY A 98 -0.94 -11.76 -18.71
C GLY A 98 -0.20 -10.54 -19.28
N GLN A 99 -0.85 -9.38 -19.34
CA GLN A 99 -0.31 -8.16 -19.93
C GLN A 99 0.35 -7.29 -18.88
N THR A 100 1.48 -6.66 -19.24
CA THR A 100 2.01 -5.54 -18.46
C THR A 100 1.11 -4.33 -18.67
N ILE A 101 0.52 -3.85 -17.58
CA ILE A 101 -0.33 -2.67 -17.53
C ILE A 101 0.48 -1.53 -16.93
N PHE A 102 0.47 -0.39 -17.60
CA PHE A 102 1.01 0.87 -17.11
C PHE A 102 -0.15 1.76 -16.67
N TYR A 103 0.04 2.47 -15.57
CA TYR A 103 -0.92 3.47 -15.12
C TYR A 103 -0.18 4.73 -14.71
N ARG A 104 -0.80 5.90 -14.92
CA ARG A 104 -0.26 7.16 -14.43
C ARG A 104 -1.33 7.94 -13.70
N MET A 105 -0.88 8.65 -12.67
CA MET A 105 -1.73 9.37 -11.74
C MET A 105 -1.22 10.79 -11.54
N ALA A 106 -2.15 11.74 -11.56
CA ALA A 106 -1.90 13.13 -11.20
C ALA A 106 -3.09 13.70 -10.44
N PHE A 107 -2.81 14.59 -9.49
CA PHE A 107 -3.82 15.30 -8.72
C PHE A 107 -3.99 16.71 -9.28
N ALA A 108 -5.23 17.11 -9.56
CA ALA A 108 -5.61 18.48 -9.86
C ALA A 108 -6.21 19.15 -8.60
N ASP A 109 -5.97 20.43 -8.42
CA ASP A 109 -6.65 21.22 -7.41
C ASP A 109 -8.18 21.23 -7.67
N LEU A 110 -8.99 21.20 -6.60
CA LEU A 110 -10.45 21.15 -6.72
C LEU A 110 -11.05 22.43 -7.29
N ALA A 111 -10.45 23.59 -6.99
CA ALA A 111 -10.91 24.88 -7.48
C ALA A 111 -10.26 25.26 -8.82
N GLN A 112 -9.03 24.83 -9.06
CA GLN A 112 -8.23 25.18 -10.24
C GLN A 112 -7.72 23.94 -10.97
N ALA A 113 -8.52 23.41 -11.90
CA ALA A 113 -8.21 22.16 -12.61
C ALA A 113 -6.90 22.17 -13.41
N ASN A 114 -6.36 23.34 -13.78
CA ASN A 114 -5.07 23.49 -14.46
C ASN A 114 -3.86 23.44 -13.51
N VAL A 115 -4.09 23.52 -12.20
CA VAL A 115 -3.07 23.37 -11.17
C VAL A 115 -2.96 21.88 -10.83
N MET A 116 -2.08 21.19 -11.57
CA MET A 116 -1.92 19.74 -11.49
C MET A 116 -0.52 19.32 -11.04
N SER A 117 -0.44 18.25 -10.25
CA SER A 117 0.81 17.57 -9.91
C SER A 117 1.50 17.00 -11.16
N ALA A 118 2.78 16.65 -11.03
CA ALA A 118 3.42 15.77 -12.01
C ALA A 118 2.73 14.41 -12.03
N ASN A 119 2.81 13.71 -13.17
CA ASN A 119 2.38 12.32 -13.26
C ASN A 119 3.39 11.43 -12.53
N ILE A 120 2.89 10.50 -11.72
CA ILE A 120 3.66 9.33 -11.28
C ILE A 120 3.14 8.12 -12.04
N VAL A 121 4.07 7.37 -12.63
CA VAL A 121 3.79 6.14 -13.38
C VAL A 121 4.02 4.95 -12.46
N GLY A 122 3.09 4.01 -12.47
CA GLY A 122 3.31 2.66 -11.96
C GLY A 122 2.99 1.62 -13.03
N ARG A 123 3.35 0.37 -12.75
CA ARG A 123 3.08 -0.77 -13.59
C ARG A 123 2.79 -2.02 -12.77
N PHE A 124 2.12 -2.97 -13.39
CA PHE A 124 1.97 -4.33 -12.89
C PHE A 124 1.69 -5.29 -14.05
N ARG A 125 1.83 -6.60 -13.81
CA ARG A 125 1.41 -7.62 -14.76
C ARG A 125 0.12 -8.30 -14.26
N THR A 126 -0.91 -8.34 -15.10
CA THR A 126 -2.12 -9.10 -14.78
C THR A 126 -1.84 -10.60 -14.74
N ALA A 127 -2.66 -11.34 -13.99
CA ALA A 127 -2.51 -12.78 -13.93
C ALA A 127 -2.66 -13.42 -15.33
N PRO A 128 -1.84 -14.42 -15.70
CA PRO A 128 -1.87 -15.02 -17.02
C PRO A 128 -3.10 -15.91 -17.20
N ALA A 129 -3.69 -15.94 -18.39
CA ALA A 129 -4.75 -16.89 -18.73
C ALA A 129 -4.21 -18.32 -18.97
N SER A 130 -2.95 -18.46 -19.37
CA SER A 130 -2.28 -19.72 -19.63
C SER A 130 -1.24 -20.05 -18.54
N ARG A 131 -0.77 -21.31 -18.52
CA ARG A 131 0.30 -21.72 -17.61
C ARG A 131 1.62 -21.07 -18.02
N ARG A 132 2.23 -20.32 -17.11
CA ARG A 132 3.62 -19.85 -17.19
C ARG A 132 4.24 -19.82 -15.80
N ALA A 133 5.57 -19.78 -15.72
CA ALA A 133 6.25 -19.57 -14.45
C ALA A 133 5.74 -18.29 -13.77
N VAL A 134 5.46 -18.37 -12.48
CA VAL A 134 5.08 -17.24 -11.61
C VAL A 134 6.24 -17.00 -10.65
N ARG A 135 6.66 -15.74 -10.51
CA ARG A 135 7.67 -15.35 -9.53
C ARG A 135 7.05 -14.37 -8.56
N PHE A 136 7.22 -14.59 -7.27
CA PHE A 136 6.83 -13.63 -6.26
C PHE A 136 7.86 -13.58 -5.16
N VAL A 137 7.89 -12.47 -4.45
CA VAL A 137 8.66 -12.27 -3.22
C VAL A 137 7.70 -12.20 -2.04
N TRP A 138 8.21 -12.47 -0.83
CA TRP A 138 7.41 -12.46 0.40
C TRP A 138 8.23 -11.94 1.57
N SER A 139 7.57 -11.22 2.49
CA SER A 139 8.13 -10.75 3.76
C SER A 139 7.00 -10.49 4.77
N GLY A 140 7.31 -10.54 6.06
CA GLY A 140 6.63 -9.81 7.14
C GLY A 140 7.61 -8.81 7.77
N ASP A 141 7.18 -8.08 8.80
CA ASP A 141 8.08 -7.42 9.76
C ASP A 141 9.13 -6.49 9.12
N THR A 142 8.70 -5.65 8.18
CA THR A 142 9.65 -4.91 7.31
C THR A 142 10.21 -3.64 7.96
N ALA A 143 9.61 -3.19 9.05
CA ALA A 143 10.05 -2.05 9.85
C ALA A 143 9.76 -2.33 11.33
N GLY A 144 10.56 -1.77 12.24
CA GLY A 144 10.41 -1.96 13.68
C GLY A 144 11.73 -1.86 14.45
N GLN A 145 11.66 -1.68 15.77
CA GLN A 145 12.83 -1.69 16.67
C GLN A 145 13.96 -0.73 16.26
N GLY A 146 13.62 0.45 15.73
CA GLY A 146 14.59 1.44 15.24
C GLY A 146 15.04 1.25 13.78
N TRP A 147 14.54 0.21 13.11
CA TRP A 147 14.74 -0.04 11.68
C TRP A 147 13.51 0.38 10.88
N GLY A 148 13.71 0.98 9.71
CA GLY A 148 12.64 1.51 8.88
C GLY A 148 13.19 2.51 7.86
N PHE A 149 12.44 3.59 7.60
CA PHE A 149 12.94 4.74 6.85
C PHE A 149 14.07 5.46 7.60
N ASN A 150 15.30 4.95 7.49
CA ASN A 150 16.52 5.65 7.89
C ASN A 150 17.27 6.13 6.64
N PRO A 151 17.18 7.42 6.27
CA PRO A 151 17.90 7.95 5.12
C PRO A 151 19.43 7.85 5.26
N ASP A 152 19.96 7.91 6.49
CA ASP A 152 21.40 7.83 6.75
C ASP A 152 21.97 6.44 6.41
N ASP A 153 21.14 5.40 6.52
CA ASP A 153 21.49 4.03 6.12
C ASP A 153 21.14 3.71 4.66
N GLY A 154 20.65 4.70 3.91
CA GLY A 154 20.20 4.59 2.52
C GLY A 154 18.81 3.98 2.37
N GLY A 155 17.98 4.08 3.41
CA GLY A 155 16.57 3.67 3.41
C GLY A 155 16.35 2.15 3.39
N MET A 156 15.15 1.75 2.99
CA MET A 156 14.70 0.35 3.00
C MET A 156 15.21 -0.45 1.79
N LYS A 157 16.54 -0.62 1.68
CA LYS A 157 17.25 -1.28 0.56
C LYS A 157 16.77 -2.70 0.23
N THR A 158 16.12 -3.38 1.17
CA THR A 158 15.48 -4.69 0.94
C THR A 158 14.46 -4.62 -0.20
N TYR A 159 13.67 -3.54 -0.32
CA TYR A 159 12.72 -3.38 -1.42
C TYR A 159 13.41 -3.24 -2.78
N ALA A 160 14.52 -2.50 -2.85
CA ALA A 160 15.32 -2.43 -4.08
C ALA A 160 15.93 -3.79 -4.45
N THR A 161 16.30 -4.60 -3.44
CA THR A 161 16.79 -5.96 -3.66
C THR A 161 15.69 -6.87 -4.20
N MET A 162 14.50 -6.86 -3.58
CA MET A 162 13.34 -7.60 -4.04
C MET A 162 12.95 -7.22 -5.47
N ALA A 163 12.98 -5.93 -5.83
CA ALA A 163 12.68 -5.46 -7.18
C ALA A 163 13.59 -6.08 -8.25
N ARG A 164 14.87 -6.30 -7.95
CA ARG A 164 15.85 -6.89 -8.89
C ARG A 164 15.53 -8.33 -9.28
N HIS A 165 14.68 -9.02 -8.52
CA HIS A 165 14.24 -10.36 -8.88
C HIS A 165 13.10 -10.36 -9.93
N ASP A 166 12.59 -9.21 -10.36
CA ASP A 166 11.45 -9.06 -11.28
C ASP A 166 10.25 -9.95 -10.87
N PRO A 167 9.70 -9.75 -9.66
CA PRO A 167 8.54 -10.49 -9.21
C PRO A 167 7.26 -10.00 -9.90
N ASP A 168 6.33 -10.92 -10.14
CA ASP A 168 4.98 -10.63 -10.63
C ASP A 168 4.13 -9.92 -9.55
N PHE A 169 4.39 -10.21 -8.28
CA PHE A 169 3.80 -9.55 -7.11
C PHE A 169 4.62 -9.83 -5.84
N PHE A 170 4.26 -9.13 -4.77
CA PHE A 170 4.83 -9.27 -3.43
C PHE A 170 3.73 -9.62 -2.43
N ILE A 171 3.98 -10.61 -1.56
CA ILE A 171 3.10 -10.91 -0.43
C ILE A 171 3.69 -10.25 0.82
N HIS A 172 2.92 -9.37 1.47
CA HIS A 172 3.30 -8.80 2.77
C HIS A 172 2.43 -9.41 3.88
N SER A 173 3.05 -10.15 4.79
CA SER A 173 2.40 -10.87 5.90
C SER A 173 2.35 -10.03 7.19
N GLY A 174 1.77 -8.83 7.14
CA GLY A 174 1.63 -7.98 8.33
C GLY A 174 2.88 -7.19 8.72
N ASP A 175 2.72 -6.27 9.67
CA ASP A 175 3.80 -5.49 10.29
C ASP A 175 4.58 -4.60 9.31
N LYS A 176 3.82 -3.88 8.48
CA LYS A 176 4.35 -2.92 7.50
C LYS A 176 4.43 -1.48 8.04
N ASN A 177 3.87 -1.20 9.23
CA ASN A 177 3.54 0.17 9.66
C ASN A 177 4.30 0.68 10.89
N ILE A 178 5.52 0.22 11.17
CA ILE A 178 6.24 0.64 12.38
C ILE A 178 7.23 1.77 12.07
N VAL A 179 7.35 2.67 13.05
CA VAL A 179 8.19 3.89 13.13
C VAL A 179 7.57 5.10 12.43
N ALA A 180 7.62 6.27 13.08
CA ALA A 180 7.38 7.62 12.55
C ALA A 180 7.82 8.66 13.60
N GLU A 181 8.04 9.91 13.20
CA GLU A 181 8.09 11.04 14.14
C GLU A 181 6.68 11.23 14.72
N GLY A 182 6.52 11.00 16.03
CA GLY A 182 5.23 10.74 16.69
C GLY A 182 5.00 9.28 17.16
N VAL A 183 5.93 8.36 16.86
CA VAL A 183 5.95 6.97 17.33
C VAL A 183 6.92 6.77 18.52
N GLU A 184 7.42 7.87 19.10
CA GLU A 184 7.96 7.85 20.48
C GLU A 184 6.93 7.32 21.49
N LYS A 185 5.65 7.42 21.12
CA LYS A 185 4.53 6.88 21.87
C LYS A 185 3.68 5.91 21.06
N VAL A 186 2.81 5.22 21.77
CA VAL A 186 1.80 4.33 21.20
C VAL A 186 0.77 5.13 20.39
N ALA A 187 0.29 4.54 19.29
CA ALA A 187 -0.79 5.11 18.49
C ALA A 187 -2.13 4.84 19.15
N GLU A 188 -2.95 5.88 19.23
CA GLU A 188 -4.25 5.86 19.88
C GLU A 188 -5.32 6.48 18.99
N THR A 189 -4.98 7.54 18.26
CA THR A 189 -5.88 8.23 17.33
C THR A 189 -5.75 7.68 15.92
N LEU A 190 -6.79 7.90 15.10
CA LEU A 190 -6.77 7.49 13.69
C LEU A 190 -5.60 8.14 12.92
N ASP A 191 -5.29 9.40 13.21
CA ASP A 191 -4.21 10.11 12.52
C ASP A 191 -2.82 9.59 12.91
N GLU A 192 -2.64 9.11 14.15
CA GLU A 192 -1.42 8.43 14.57
C GLU A 192 -1.26 7.07 13.85
N PHE A 193 -2.34 6.30 13.70
CA PHE A 193 -2.32 5.07 12.90
C PHE A 193 -2.03 5.36 11.42
N ARG A 194 -2.60 6.43 10.84
CA ARG A 194 -2.27 6.87 9.47
C ARG A 194 -0.81 7.32 9.34
N GLY A 195 -0.28 8.02 10.34
CA GLY A 195 1.12 8.48 10.39
C GLY A 195 2.11 7.33 10.29
N ARG A 196 1.86 6.26 11.05
CA ARG A 196 2.61 4.99 11.02
C ARG A 196 2.73 4.36 9.62
N TRP A 197 1.65 4.38 8.85
CA TRP A 197 1.67 3.93 7.45
C TRP A 197 2.43 4.87 6.52
N LYS A 198 2.21 6.18 6.68
CA LYS A 198 2.80 7.22 5.83
C LYS A 198 4.31 7.28 5.97
N TYR A 199 4.85 7.03 7.15
CA TYR A 199 6.28 7.11 7.42
C TYR A 199 7.11 6.24 6.47
N ASN A 200 6.79 4.95 6.37
CA ASN A 200 7.54 4.05 5.49
C ASN A 200 7.38 4.46 4.01
N LEU A 201 6.25 5.06 3.64
CA LEU A 201 6.03 5.57 2.29
C LEU A 201 6.82 6.86 1.94
N HIS A 202 7.61 7.42 2.86
CA HIS A 202 8.61 8.43 2.51
C HIS A 202 9.87 7.81 1.88
N ASP A 203 10.12 6.52 2.10
CA ASP A 203 11.27 5.81 1.57
C ASP A 203 11.23 5.69 0.04
N GLU A 204 12.34 6.03 -0.62
CA GLU A 204 12.46 5.98 -2.08
C GLU A 204 12.48 4.55 -2.61
N ASN A 205 13.12 3.60 -1.91
CA ASN A 205 13.17 2.21 -2.32
C ASN A 205 11.77 1.58 -2.26
N LEU A 206 11.01 1.86 -1.19
CA LEU A 206 9.64 1.39 -1.04
C LEU A 206 8.70 2.03 -2.07
N ARG A 207 8.77 3.35 -2.29
CA ARG A 207 7.95 4.01 -3.33
C ARG A 207 8.25 3.47 -4.73
N ALA A 208 9.52 3.29 -5.07
CA ALA A 208 9.91 2.72 -6.36
C ALA A 208 9.43 1.26 -6.50
N PHE A 209 9.56 0.46 -5.44
CA PHE A 209 9.06 -0.91 -5.42
C PHE A 209 7.54 -0.99 -5.60
N ASN A 210 6.78 -0.20 -4.83
CA ASN A 210 5.32 -0.18 -4.92
C ASN A 210 4.80 0.30 -6.30
N ALA A 211 5.54 1.19 -6.96
CA ALA A 211 5.23 1.63 -8.31
C ALA A 211 5.44 0.52 -9.35
N ALA A 212 6.33 -0.44 -9.11
CA ALA A 212 6.69 -1.48 -10.08
C ALA A 212 6.12 -2.88 -9.77
N VAL A 213 5.83 -3.17 -8.50
CA VAL A 213 5.45 -4.50 -7.99
C VAL A 213 4.16 -4.40 -7.19
N PRO A 214 3.10 -5.13 -7.58
CA PRO A 214 1.88 -5.22 -6.78
C PRO A 214 2.13 -5.78 -5.39
N THR A 215 1.54 -5.17 -4.37
CA THR A 215 1.56 -5.69 -3.00
C THR A 215 0.22 -6.36 -2.67
N PHE A 216 0.26 -7.66 -2.38
CA PHE A 216 -0.85 -8.40 -1.80
C PHE A 216 -0.63 -8.45 -0.29
N CYS A 217 -1.37 -7.61 0.43
CA CYS A 217 -1.16 -7.37 1.85
C CYS A 217 -2.20 -8.06 2.73
N GLN A 218 -1.78 -8.43 3.91
CA GLN A 218 -2.59 -8.70 5.10
C GLN A 218 -1.96 -7.98 6.29
N TRP A 219 -2.74 -7.76 7.35
CA TRP A 219 -2.23 -7.20 8.59
C TRP A 219 -1.76 -8.28 9.56
N ASP A 220 -0.99 -7.91 10.58
CA ASP A 220 -0.76 -8.70 11.79
C ASP A 220 -1.01 -7.82 13.04
N ASP A 221 -0.38 -8.09 14.18
CA ASP A 221 -0.69 -7.39 15.41
C ASP A 221 -0.12 -6.00 15.49
N HIS A 222 1.11 -5.72 15.04
CA HIS A 222 1.69 -4.38 15.15
C HIS A 222 0.95 -3.33 14.31
N ASP A 223 0.10 -3.76 13.38
CA ASP A 223 -0.87 -2.91 12.71
C ASP A 223 -1.83 -2.23 13.70
N VAL A 224 -2.11 -2.86 14.85
CA VAL A 224 -2.80 -2.31 16.02
C VAL A 224 -1.82 -2.00 17.15
N MET A 225 -1.19 -3.04 17.71
CA MET A 225 -0.21 -3.00 18.80
C MET A 225 0.45 -4.38 18.97
N ASP A 226 1.63 -4.41 19.59
CA ASP A 226 2.32 -5.65 19.95
C ASP A 226 1.40 -6.67 20.64
N ASN A 227 1.40 -7.90 20.13
CA ASN A 227 0.61 -9.02 20.64
C ASN A 227 -0.90 -8.71 20.75
N TRP A 228 -1.45 -7.98 19.78
CA TRP A 228 -2.87 -7.64 19.74
C TRP A 228 -3.78 -8.88 19.70
N SER A 229 -4.84 -8.81 20.52
CA SER A 229 -6.07 -9.60 20.41
C SER A 229 -7.23 -8.75 20.94
N ALA A 230 -8.47 -9.12 20.61
CA ALA A 230 -9.67 -8.44 21.13
C ALA A 230 -9.81 -8.48 22.67
N SER A 231 -9.02 -9.32 23.34
CA SER A 231 -9.03 -9.49 24.80
C SER A 231 -7.96 -8.69 25.54
N LYS A 232 -7.09 -7.96 24.84
CA LYS A 232 -5.98 -7.22 25.46
C LYS A 232 -6.52 -6.25 26.51
N ASP A 233 -6.00 -6.34 27.73
CA ASP A 233 -6.31 -5.42 28.82
C ASP A 233 -5.24 -4.31 28.89
N LEU A 234 -5.68 -3.07 28.69
CA LEU A 234 -4.84 -1.88 28.74
C LEU A 234 -5.01 -1.08 30.04
N SER A 235 -5.87 -1.54 30.96
CA SER A 235 -6.24 -0.80 32.18
C SER A 235 -5.03 -0.36 33.01
N ARG A 236 -3.98 -1.20 33.04
CA ARG A 236 -2.73 -0.95 33.78
C ARG A 236 -1.55 -0.46 32.91
N ASP A 237 -1.74 -0.35 31.60
CA ASP A 237 -0.67 0.10 30.71
C ASP A 237 -0.67 1.64 30.60
N GLU A 238 0.22 2.28 31.36
CA GLU A 238 0.32 3.74 31.45
C GLU A 238 0.69 4.42 30.11
N ARG A 239 1.20 3.67 29.13
CA ARG A 239 1.51 4.21 27.79
C ARG A 239 0.24 4.64 27.05
N TYR A 240 -0.89 4.01 27.33
CA TYR A 240 -2.17 4.25 26.67
C TYR A 240 -3.11 5.08 27.54
N LYS A 241 -3.64 6.18 26.99
CA LYS A 241 -4.77 6.93 27.55
C LYS A 241 -6.10 6.30 27.14
N GLU A 242 -6.23 5.91 25.87
CA GLU A 242 -7.35 5.11 25.37
C GLU A 242 -7.22 3.67 25.86
N LYS A 243 -8.17 3.23 26.69
CA LYS A 243 -8.15 1.88 27.29
C LYS A 243 -8.98 0.88 26.51
N SER A 244 -9.82 1.33 25.57
CA SER A 244 -10.66 0.45 24.77
C SER A 244 -9.88 -0.14 23.60
N ILE A 245 -9.54 -1.43 23.71
CA ILE A 245 -8.88 -2.17 22.63
C ILE A 245 -9.71 -2.20 21.34
N ALA A 246 -11.05 -2.22 21.46
CA ALA A 246 -11.96 -2.20 20.32
C ALA A 246 -11.87 -0.87 19.55
N VAL A 247 -11.72 0.25 20.26
CA VAL A 247 -11.56 1.57 19.64
C VAL A 247 -10.22 1.67 18.91
N LEU A 248 -9.14 1.20 19.52
CA LEU A 248 -7.83 1.16 18.87
C LEU A 248 -7.84 0.28 17.62
N ALA A 249 -8.38 -0.93 17.72
CA ALA A 249 -8.48 -1.86 16.59
C ALA A 249 -9.33 -1.29 15.44
N ALA A 250 -10.44 -0.61 15.73
CA ALA A 250 -11.26 0.03 14.71
C ALA A 250 -10.53 1.17 13.96
N ARG A 251 -9.76 1.98 14.69
CA ARG A 251 -8.94 3.05 14.11
C ARG A 251 -7.80 2.49 13.26
N ALA A 252 -7.10 1.47 13.77
CA ALA A 252 -6.04 0.76 13.06
C ALA A 252 -6.55 0.09 11.77
N ASN A 253 -7.67 -0.64 11.84
CA ASN A 253 -8.29 -1.29 10.70
C ASN A 253 -8.65 -0.28 9.60
N ARG A 254 -9.22 0.87 9.99
CA ARG A 254 -9.52 1.95 9.05
C ARG A 254 -8.25 2.47 8.37
N ALA A 255 -7.19 2.74 9.13
CA ALA A 255 -5.92 3.20 8.56
C ALA A 255 -5.30 2.17 7.60
N PHE A 256 -5.30 0.87 7.96
CA PHE A 256 -4.84 -0.21 7.09
C PHE A 256 -5.59 -0.20 5.74
N HIS A 257 -6.93 -0.16 5.79
CA HIS A 257 -7.76 -0.18 4.59
C HIS A 257 -7.65 1.11 3.75
N GLU A 258 -7.36 2.25 4.37
CA GLU A 258 -7.09 3.51 3.65
C GLU A 258 -5.73 3.47 2.94
N MET A 259 -4.71 2.83 3.53
CA MET A 259 -3.31 2.92 3.07
C MET A 259 -2.85 1.77 2.18
N MET A 260 -3.54 0.63 2.20
CA MET A 260 -3.20 -0.54 1.38
C MET A 260 -4.09 -0.69 0.14
N PRO A 261 -3.54 -1.11 -1.02
CA PRO A 261 -4.29 -1.36 -2.25
C PRO A 261 -5.06 -2.70 -2.20
N ILE A 262 -5.84 -2.91 -1.14
CA ILE A 262 -6.75 -4.05 -0.94
C ILE A 262 -8.14 -3.73 -1.47
N ARG A 263 -8.75 -4.71 -2.15
CA ARG A 263 -10.14 -4.65 -2.62
C ARG A 263 -11.10 -4.77 -1.43
N ALA A 264 -12.09 -3.88 -1.36
CA ALA A 264 -13.18 -4.01 -0.42
C ALA A 264 -14.12 -5.17 -0.82
N ILE A 265 -14.54 -5.95 0.17
CA ILE A 265 -15.54 -7.00 0.01
C ILE A 265 -16.88 -6.41 0.48
N ALA A 266 -17.89 -6.37 -0.38
CA ALA A 266 -19.11 -5.61 -0.11
C ALA A 266 -19.84 -6.08 1.14
N GLU A 267 -19.84 -7.39 1.40
CA GLU A 267 -20.49 -8.03 2.54
C GLU A 267 -19.77 -7.73 3.87
N GLU A 268 -18.46 -7.49 3.80
CA GLU A 268 -17.62 -7.20 4.96
C GLU A 268 -16.48 -6.26 4.54
N PRO A 269 -16.72 -4.93 4.46
CA PRO A 269 -15.77 -3.98 3.88
C PRO A 269 -14.39 -3.94 4.54
N SER A 270 -14.33 -4.29 5.83
CA SER A 270 -13.11 -4.38 6.63
C SER A 270 -12.41 -5.74 6.58
N ARG A 271 -12.94 -6.70 5.82
CA ARG A 271 -12.38 -8.05 5.72
C ARG A 271 -11.02 -8.07 5.06
N ILE A 272 -10.10 -8.85 5.63
CA ILE A 272 -8.73 -9.00 5.14
C ILE A 272 -8.52 -10.37 4.47
N TYR A 273 -9.02 -11.45 5.07
CA TYR A 273 -8.89 -12.80 4.53
C TYR A 273 -9.63 -12.93 3.20
N ARG A 274 -8.91 -13.35 2.15
CA ARG A 274 -9.42 -13.42 0.77
C ARG A 274 -8.57 -14.36 -0.07
N LYS A 275 -9.06 -14.71 -1.25
CA LYS A 275 -8.31 -15.50 -2.24
C LYS A 275 -7.98 -14.63 -3.43
N ILE A 276 -6.73 -14.67 -3.88
CA ILE A 276 -6.28 -14.05 -5.12
C ILE A 276 -5.83 -15.17 -6.06
N SER A 277 -6.48 -15.26 -7.22
CA SER A 277 -6.13 -16.23 -8.27
C SER A 277 -5.14 -15.61 -9.25
N HIS A 278 -3.96 -16.21 -9.36
CA HIS A 278 -2.90 -15.78 -10.27
C HIS A 278 -2.73 -16.80 -11.41
N GLY A 279 -3.75 -16.85 -12.28
CA GLY A 279 -3.80 -17.76 -13.43
C GLY A 279 -4.06 -19.22 -13.01
N PRO A 280 -3.87 -20.18 -13.93
CA PRO A 280 -4.19 -21.60 -13.65
C PRO A 280 -3.19 -22.28 -12.70
N LEU A 281 -2.04 -21.66 -12.39
CA LEU A 281 -1.00 -22.29 -11.58
C LEU A 281 -1.10 -21.98 -10.09
N LEU A 282 -1.60 -20.81 -9.70
CA LEU A 282 -1.46 -20.36 -8.32
C LEU A 282 -2.76 -19.71 -7.81
N ASP A 283 -3.26 -20.24 -6.69
CA ASP A 283 -4.17 -19.52 -5.81
C ASP A 283 -3.44 -19.15 -4.51
N VAL A 284 -3.54 -17.89 -4.10
CA VAL A 284 -3.04 -17.41 -2.80
C VAL A 284 -4.23 -17.14 -1.88
N PHE A 285 -4.24 -17.77 -0.72
CA PHE A 285 -5.27 -17.67 0.32
C PHE A 285 -4.70 -16.85 1.48
N PHE A 286 -5.13 -15.60 1.59
CA PHE A 286 -4.79 -14.72 2.70
C PHE A 286 -5.65 -15.07 3.90
N LEU A 287 -5.01 -15.24 5.05
CA LEU A 287 -5.67 -15.38 6.34
C LEU A 287 -5.70 -14.02 7.07
N ASP A 288 -6.55 -13.98 8.06
CA ASP A 288 -6.59 -13.00 9.13
C ASP A 288 -6.62 -13.79 10.44
N LEU A 289 -5.48 -13.89 11.13
CA LEU A 289 -5.36 -14.63 12.37
C LEU A 289 -5.55 -13.75 13.61
N ARG A 290 -5.86 -12.46 13.43
CA ARG A 290 -6.00 -11.49 14.52
C ARG A 290 -7.43 -11.02 14.76
N SER A 291 -8.22 -10.76 13.72
CA SER A 291 -9.58 -10.20 13.87
C SER A 291 -10.56 -11.14 14.57
N TYR A 292 -10.43 -12.45 14.35
CA TYR A 292 -11.47 -13.43 14.71
C TYR A 292 -10.99 -14.51 15.70
N ARG A 293 -9.80 -14.34 16.27
CA ARG A 293 -9.20 -15.25 17.24
C ARG A 293 -9.85 -15.12 18.63
N GLY A 294 -9.68 -16.15 19.44
CA GLY A 294 -9.89 -16.07 20.88
C GLY A 294 -8.79 -15.26 21.58
N PRO A 295 -8.91 -15.08 22.90
CA PRO A 295 -7.90 -14.40 23.71
C PRO A 295 -6.49 -14.98 23.55
N ASN A 296 -5.48 -14.18 23.88
CA ASN A 296 -4.14 -14.71 24.11
C ASN A 296 -4.16 -15.43 25.47
N GLY A 297 -4.12 -16.75 25.42
CA GLY A 297 -4.00 -17.63 26.59
C GLY A 297 -2.62 -18.29 26.63
N PRO A 298 -2.42 -19.24 27.56
CA PRO A 298 -1.17 -20.01 27.64
C PRO A 298 -0.87 -20.86 26.40
N SER A 299 -1.82 -21.00 25.45
CA SER A 299 -1.67 -21.86 24.28
C SER A 299 -1.43 -23.35 24.62
N LEU A 300 -1.90 -23.79 25.80
CA LEU A 300 -1.79 -25.17 26.29
C LEU A 300 -3.12 -25.94 26.22
N GLU A 301 -4.14 -25.35 25.61
CA GLU A 301 -5.48 -25.94 25.56
C GLU A 301 -5.51 -27.20 24.69
N THR A 302 -5.99 -28.30 25.26
CA THR A 302 -6.11 -29.60 24.57
C THR A 302 -7.39 -29.73 23.74
N ARG A 303 -8.25 -28.71 23.75
CA ARG A 303 -9.53 -28.67 23.02
C ARG A 303 -9.72 -27.31 22.35
N ILE A 304 -10.26 -27.33 21.13
CA ILE A 304 -10.66 -26.11 20.42
C ILE A 304 -11.97 -25.60 21.02
N THR A 305 -11.91 -24.38 21.55
CA THR A 305 -13.05 -23.64 22.11
C THR A 305 -13.06 -22.22 21.52
N PRO A 306 -14.10 -21.40 21.74
CA PRO A 306 -14.04 -19.98 21.42
C PRO A 306 -12.86 -19.25 22.07
N LYS A 307 -12.33 -19.74 23.20
CA LYS A 307 -11.18 -19.13 23.90
C LYS A 307 -9.82 -19.54 23.34
N SER A 308 -9.73 -20.67 22.63
CA SER A 308 -8.46 -21.23 22.13
C SER A 308 -8.35 -21.26 20.60
N ARG A 309 -9.33 -20.69 19.88
CA ARG A 309 -9.29 -20.63 18.41
C ARG A 309 -8.36 -19.53 17.91
N ILE A 310 -7.61 -19.84 16.86
CA ILE A 310 -6.80 -18.87 16.12
C ILE A 310 -7.55 -18.39 14.87
N LEU A 311 -8.19 -19.31 14.15
CA LEU A 311 -9.05 -18.98 13.01
C LEU A 311 -10.51 -18.83 13.43
N GLY A 312 -11.15 -17.74 12.99
CA GLY A 312 -12.58 -17.56 13.11
C GLY A 312 -13.38 -18.65 12.39
N GLU A 313 -14.55 -18.99 12.90
CA GLU A 313 -15.39 -20.06 12.34
C GLU A 313 -15.81 -19.81 10.88
N ALA A 314 -16.22 -18.57 10.56
CA ALA A 314 -16.63 -18.19 9.21
C ALA A 314 -15.45 -18.29 8.23
N GLN A 315 -14.29 -17.78 8.63
CA GLN A 315 -13.06 -17.88 7.85
C GLN A 315 -12.58 -19.32 7.67
N MET A 316 -12.70 -20.17 8.69
CA MET A 316 -12.36 -21.59 8.58
C MET A 316 -13.28 -22.32 7.60
N ARG A 317 -14.59 -22.06 7.64
CA ARG A 317 -15.54 -22.61 6.65
C ARG A 317 -15.22 -22.12 5.25
N TRP A 318 -14.99 -20.81 5.09
CA TRP A 318 -14.58 -20.21 3.83
C TRP A 318 -13.29 -20.84 3.29
N LEU A 319 -12.27 -21.02 4.12
CA LEU A 319 -10.97 -21.56 3.71
C LEU A 319 -11.10 -23.00 3.21
N LYS A 320 -11.84 -23.85 3.94
CA LYS A 320 -12.12 -25.24 3.51
C LYS A 320 -12.83 -25.27 2.15
N GLN A 321 -13.85 -24.44 1.97
CA GLN A 321 -14.59 -24.35 0.72
C GLN A 321 -13.69 -23.85 -0.42
N ALA A 322 -12.98 -22.75 -0.21
CA ALA A 322 -12.13 -22.12 -1.21
C ALA A 322 -10.97 -23.04 -1.65
N LEU A 323 -10.39 -23.83 -0.72
CA LEU A 323 -9.38 -24.83 -1.03
C LEU A 323 -9.96 -26.01 -1.85
N SER A 324 -11.16 -26.48 -1.50
CA SER A 324 -11.87 -27.54 -2.23
C SER A 324 -12.24 -27.12 -3.66
N ASP A 325 -12.65 -25.87 -3.83
CA ASP A 325 -13.06 -25.33 -5.13
C ASP A 325 -11.85 -25.02 -6.04
N SER A 326 -10.69 -24.75 -5.45
CA SER A 326 -9.50 -24.33 -6.19
C SER A 326 -8.92 -25.43 -7.09
N LYS A 327 -8.86 -25.13 -8.39
CA LYS A 327 -8.24 -25.98 -9.42
C LYS A 327 -6.80 -25.59 -9.76
N ALA A 328 -6.24 -24.60 -9.06
CA ALA A 328 -4.86 -24.19 -9.24
C ALA A 328 -3.89 -25.32 -8.84
N THR A 329 -2.80 -25.45 -9.59
CA THR A 329 -1.73 -26.44 -9.31
C THR A 329 -1.13 -26.21 -7.93
N TRP A 330 -0.82 -24.97 -7.59
CA TRP A 330 -0.27 -24.54 -6.32
C TRP A 330 -1.30 -23.75 -5.52
N LYS A 331 -1.35 -24.02 -4.22
CA LYS A 331 -2.20 -23.35 -3.25
C LYS A 331 -1.28 -22.83 -2.16
N VAL A 332 -1.09 -21.52 -2.09
CA VAL A 332 -0.26 -20.86 -1.07
C VAL A 332 -1.18 -20.26 -0.03
N ILE A 333 -0.99 -20.61 1.24
CA ILE A 333 -1.69 -19.97 2.35
C ILE A 333 -0.77 -18.91 2.92
N ALA A 334 -1.12 -17.64 2.74
CA ALA A 334 -0.43 -16.52 3.36
C ALA A 334 -0.98 -16.36 4.79
N SER A 335 -0.09 -16.54 5.77
CA SER A 335 -0.40 -16.53 7.20
C SER A 335 0.38 -15.39 7.86
N ASP A 336 -0.31 -14.61 8.69
CA ASP A 336 0.25 -13.46 9.42
C ASP A 336 1.04 -13.94 10.62
N MET A 337 0.59 -15.03 11.24
CA MET A 337 1.34 -15.73 12.27
C MET A 337 2.01 -17.00 11.73
N PRO A 338 3.20 -17.38 12.23
CA PRO A 338 3.84 -18.65 11.90
C PRO A 338 2.94 -19.85 12.27
N ILE A 339 2.77 -20.77 11.33
CA ILE A 339 2.14 -22.07 11.58
C ILE A 339 3.27 -23.07 11.85
N GLY A 340 3.83 -23.03 13.07
CA GLY A 340 4.98 -23.83 13.48
C GLY A 340 4.73 -24.56 14.80
N VAL A 341 5.48 -25.64 15.03
CA VAL A 341 5.36 -26.47 16.25
C VAL A 341 5.97 -25.76 17.48
N ILE A 342 6.86 -24.78 17.27
CA ILE A 342 7.53 -24.02 18.33
C ILE A 342 7.61 -22.55 17.91
N VAL A 343 6.92 -21.68 18.65
CA VAL A 343 7.06 -20.22 18.58
C VAL A 343 7.31 -19.76 20.01
N TRP A 344 8.47 -19.15 20.26
CA TRP A 344 8.83 -18.63 21.58
C TRP A 344 8.48 -17.14 21.65
N ASP A 345 7.74 -16.71 22.66
CA ASP A 345 7.53 -15.28 22.94
C ASP A 345 8.84 -14.59 23.36
N ASP A 346 9.67 -15.31 24.13
CA ASP A 346 11.05 -14.95 24.44
C ASP A 346 11.99 -16.01 23.85
N TRP A 347 12.48 -15.74 22.63
CA TRP A 347 13.41 -16.63 21.95
C TRP A 347 14.74 -16.83 22.70
N LYS A 348 15.18 -15.84 23.48
CA LYS A 348 16.44 -15.91 24.24
C LYS A 348 16.29 -16.86 25.42
N ALA A 349 15.16 -16.79 26.11
CA ALA A 349 14.86 -17.69 27.23
C ALA A 349 14.22 -19.02 26.79
N ARG A 350 13.82 -19.16 25.52
CA ARG A 350 12.97 -20.25 25.00
C ARG A 350 11.73 -20.42 25.88
N LYS A 351 11.07 -19.30 26.15
CA LYS A 351 9.82 -19.22 26.93
C LYS A 351 8.73 -18.60 26.07
N GLY A 352 7.50 -18.94 26.38
CA GLY A 352 6.30 -18.62 25.60
C GLY A 352 5.24 -19.61 25.99
#